data_AF-A0A9X3EI85-F1
#
_entry.id   AF-A0A9X3EI85-F1
#
_cell.length_a   1.000
_cell.length_b   1.000
_cell.length_c   1.000
_cell.angle_alpha   90.00
_cell.angle_beta   90.00
_cell.angle_gamma   90.00
#
_symmetry.space_group_name_H-M   'P 1'
#
loop_
_entity.id
_entity.type
_entity.pdbx_description
1 polymer ?
#
loop_
_entity_poly.entity_id
_entity_poly.type
_entity_poly.pdbx_seq_one_letter_code
_entity_poly.pdbx_strand_id
1 'polypeptide(L)'
;MFAEYLEDLDALVLSCRSLQSKTYLQESVRAYRASAYRASIVACWIAVVCDYIHKLEELSLGGDAQAQNQLQILSKARDNQNVQGLLDFEKRVLDNARDSFAFISASEHHDLARLQEDRNRCAHPAFDSNGQLFNPPAELARLHILKFRSHSPRASADTRQFAIQTLAADVESVHFPKHSADAIKHFKHGPLSRPRMLSYAISF
;
A
#
# COMPACT_ATOMS: atom_id res chain seq x y z
N MET A 1 -15.32 -20.16 -0.35
CA MET A 1 -16.24 -19.07 -0.74
C MET A 1 -17.03 -18.50 0.46
N PHE A 2 -17.32 -19.25 1.52
CA PHE A 2 -18.01 -18.73 2.73
C PHE A 2 -17.11 -18.11 3.82
N ALA A 3 -15.80 -18.34 3.79
CA ALA A 3 -14.87 -17.83 4.81
C ALA A 3 -14.57 -16.32 4.68
N GLU A 4 -14.76 -15.71 3.51
CA GLU A 4 -14.55 -14.27 3.29
C GLU A 4 -15.63 -13.38 3.96
N TYR A 5 -16.75 -13.95 4.40
CA TYR A 5 -17.89 -13.15 4.91
C TYR A 5 -17.76 -12.77 6.40
N LEU A 6 -17.02 -13.57 7.17
CA LEU A 6 -16.78 -13.41 8.62
C LEU A 6 -15.31 -13.09 8.90
N GLU A 7 -14.68 -12.26 8.06
CA GLU A 7 -13.39 -11.71 8.45
C GLU A 7 -13.59 -10.78 9.67
N ASP A 8 -12.89 -11.12 10.74
CA ASP A 8 -12.85 -10.31 11.95
C ASP A 8 -12.04 -9.05 11.64
N LEU A 9 -12.65 -7.89 11.87
CA LEU A 9 -11.99 -6.59 11.66
C LEU A 9 -10.73 -6.45 12.52
N ASP A 10 -10.69 -7.09 13.70
CA ASP A 10 -9.49 -7.10 14.53
C ASP A 10 -8.38 -7.96 13.91
N ALA A 11 -8.74 -9.10 13.32
CA ALA A 11 -7.78 -9.92 12.57
C ALA A 11 -7.22 -9.17 11.35
N LEU A 12 -8.07 -8.43 10.64
CA LEU A 12 -7.65 -7.55 9.54
C LEU A 12 -6.66 -6.48 10.03
N VAL A 13 -6.96 -5.82 11.14
CA VAL A 13 -6.07 -4.83 11.77
C VAL A 13 -4.72 -5.44 12.14
N LEU A 14 -4.71 -6.67 12.65
CA LEU A 14 -3.47 -7.38 13.00
C LEU A 14 -2.64 -7.75 11.78
N SER A 15 -3.27 -7.96 10.61
CA SER A 15 -2.58 -8.27 9.35
C SER A 15 -1.82 -7.06 8.75
N CYS A 16 -2.16 -5.84 9.18
CA CYS A 16 -1.54 -4.62 8.70
C CYS A 16 -0.11 -4.46 9.24
N ARG A 17 0.86 -4.35 8.32
CA ARG A 17 2.29 -4.24 8.64
C ARG A 17 2.72 -2.81 8.99
N SER A 18 2.26 -1.85 8.18
CA SER A 18 2.57 -0.43 8.39
C SER A 18 1.94 0.04 9.69
N LEU A 19 2.76 0.53 10.63
CA LEU A 19 2.28 0.99 11.93
C LEU A 19 1.32 2.19 11.76
N GLN A 20 1.66 3.14 10.87
CA GLN A 20 0.81 4.30 10.60
C GLN A 20 -0.54 3.89 9.99
N SER A 21 -0.52 3.01 8.99
CA SER A 21 -1.75 2.53 8.35
C SER A 21 -2.62 1.74 9.33
N LYS A 22 -1.99 0.94 10.18
CA LYS A 22 -2.67 0.18 11.25
C LYS A 22 -3.38 1.10 12.24
N THR A 23 -2.77 2.23 12.62
CA THR A 23 -3.40 3.22 13.50
C THR A 23 -4.69 3.76 12.89
N TYR A 24 -4.66 4.20 11.63
CA TYR A 24 -5.86 4.74 10.97
C TYR A 24 -6.90 3.68 10.65
N LEU A 25 -6.48 2.44 10.37
CA LEU A 25 -7.41 1.32 10.25
C LEU A 25 -8.10 1.01 11.58
N GLN A 26 -7.37 1.05 12.70
CA GLN A 26 -7.97 0.92 14.04
C GLN A 26 -8.98 2.03 14.33
N GLU A 27 -8.67 3.27 13.95
CA GLU A 27 -9.63 4.38 14.04
C GLU A 27 -10.88 4.11 13.22
N SER A 28 -10.72 3.61 11.99
CA SER A 28 -11.85 3.23 11.13
C SER A 28 -12.74 2.16 11.77
N VAL A 29 -12.14 1.11 12.35
CA VAL A 29 -12.86 0.04 13.04
C VAL A 29 -13.56 0.55 14.30
N ARG A 30 -12.92 1.44 15.08
CA ARG A 30 -13.54 2.06 16.26
C ARG A 30 -14.73 2.93 15.86
N ALA A 31 -14.59 3.75 14.83
CA ALA A 31 -15.69 4.57 14.30
C ALA A 31 -16.84 3.70 13.77
N TYR A 32 -16.53 2.60 13.09
CA TYR A 32 -17.53 1.62 12.64
C TYR A 32 -18.33 1.05 13.81
N ARG A 33 -17.64 0.58 14.86
CA ARG A 33 -18.25 0.03 16.08
C ARG A 33 -19.11 1.07 16.82
N ALA A 34 -18.75 2.34 16.74
CA ALA A 34 -19.51 3.45 17.30
C ALA A 34 -20.68 3.91 16.39
N SER A 35 -20.99 3.20 15.30
CA SER A 35 -21.98 3.60 14.28
C SER A 35 -21.68 4.94 13.59
N ALA A 36 -20.43 5.43 13.68
CA ALA A 36 -19.96 6.63 13.02
C ALA A 36 -19.44 6.31 11.61
N TYR A 37 -20.32 5.82 10.73
CA TYR A 37 -19.94 5.24 9.44
C TYR A 37 -19.25 6.22 8.48
N ARG A 38 -19.65 7.50 8.48
CA ARG A 38 -18.95 8.53 7.70
C ARG A 38 -17.50 8.69 8.14
N ALA A 39 -17.26 8.77 9.45
CA ALA A 39 -15.91 8.86 10.01
C ALA A 39 -15.10 7.58 9.76
N SER A 40 -15.76 6.42 9.83
CA SER A 40 -15.14 5.13 9.53
C SER A 40 -14.60 5.06 8.09
N ILE A 41 -15.39 5.49 7.10
CA ILE A 41 -14.97 5.55 5.69
C ILE A 41 -13.81 6.52 5.51
N VAL A 42 -13.86 7.72 6.11
CA VAL A 42 -12.77 8.70 6.02
C VAL A 42 -11.48 8.14 6.61
N ALA A 43 -11.52 7.55 7.80
CA ALA A 43 -10.34 6.95 8.44
C ALA A 43 -9.80 5.75 7.64
N CYS A 44 -10.68 4.94 7.04
CA CYS A 44 -10.28 3.83 6.18
C CYS A 44 -9.50 4.31 4.95
N TRP A 45 -9.94 5.40 4.33
CA TRP A 45 -9.23 6.00 3.21
C TRP A 45 -7.85 6.55 3.62
N ILE A 46 -7.75 7.18 4.79
CA ILE A 46 -6.45 7.64 5.32
C ILE A 46 -5.50 6.44 5.49
N ALA A 47 -6.00 5.30 6.00
CA ALA A 47 -5.20 4.08 6.11
C ALA A 47 -4.67 3.60 4.75
N VAL A 48 -5.45 3.68 3.67
CA VAL A 48 -5.02 3.34 2.30
C VAL A 48 -3.88 4.24 1.83
N VAL A 49 -4.01 5.56 2.05
CA VAL A 49 -2.98 6.53 1.64
C VAL A 49 -1.68 6.32 2.43
N CYS A 50 -1.78 6.08 3.74
CA CYS A 50 -0.62 5.74 4.56
C CYS A 50 0.06 4.44 4.10
N ASP A 51 -0.72 3.42 3.73
CA ASP A 51 -0.18 2.14 3.26
C ASP A 51 0.56 2.30 1.94
N TYR A 52 0.00 3.11 1.02
CA TYR A 52 0.66 3.49 -0.22
C TYR A 52 1.99 4.23 0.01
N ILE A 53 1.99 5.25 0.88
CA ILE A 53 3.20 6.02 1.20
C ILE A 53 4.27 5.10 1.79
N HIS A 54 3.88 4.22 2.72
CA HIS A 54 4.82 3.27 3.31
C HIS A 54 5.45 2.33 2.28
N LYS A 55 4.67 1.87 1.29
CA LYS A 55 5.19 1.04 0.19
C LYS A 55 6.15 1.82 -0.71
N LEU A 56 5.91 3.11 -0.94
CA LEU A 56 6.87 3.96 -1.64
C LEU A 56 8.16 4.11 -0.85
N GLU A 57 8.09 4.26 0.48
CA GLU A 57 9.27 4.30 1.35
C GLU A 57 10.07 3.00 1.26
N GLU A 58 9.42 1.85 1.30
CA GLU A 58 10.07 0.54 1.13
C GLU A 58 10.79 0.42 -0.23
N LEU A 59 10.14 0.82 -1.34
CA LEU A 59 10.77 0.81 -2.67
C LEU A 59 11.92 1.83 -2.79
N SER A 60 11.75 3.00 -2.19
CA SER A 60 12.77 4.06 -2.18
C SER A 60 14.04 3.63 -1.45
N LEU A 61 13.89 2.94 -0.30
CA LEU A 61 14.99 2.30 0.42
C LEU A 61 15.67 1.22 -0.43
N GLY A 62 14.91 0.54 -1.28
CA GLY A 62 15.41 -0.40 -2.31
C GLY A 62 15.98 0.27 -3.57
N GLY A 63 16.12 1.59 -3.61
CA GLY A 63 16.73 2.34 -4.71
C GLY A 63 15.84 2.64 -5.91
N ASP A 64 14.52 2.42 -5.81
CA ASP A 64 13.59 2.73 -6.89
C ASP A 64 13.48 4.25 -7.14
N ALA A 65 13.95 4.70 -8.30
CA ALA A 65 13.98 6.12 -8.66
C ALA A 65 12.58 6.73 -8.82
N GLN A 66 11.58 5.95 -9.23
CA GLN A 66 10.22 6.42 -9.41
C GLN A 66 9.52 6.62 -8.06
N ALA A 67 9.72 5.69 -7.12
CA ALA A 67 9.26 5.83 -5.74
C ALA A 67 9.92 7.02 -5.04
N GLN A 68 11.23 7.21 -5.22
CA GLN A 68 11.96 8.38 -4.71
C GLN A 68 11.39 9.69 -5.24
N ASN A 69 11.09 9.77 -6.54
CA ASN A 69 10.48 10.95 -7.15
C ASN A 69 9.10 11.26 -6.55
N GLN A 70 8.24 10.25 -6.38
CA GLN A 70 6.92 10.43 -5.76
C GLN A 70 7.02 10.94 -4.32
N LEU A 71 7.93 10.38 -3.52
CA LEU A 71 8.18 10.85 -2.15
C LEU A 71 8.73 12.27 -2.10
N GLN A 72 9.58 12.66 -3.05
CA GLN A 72 10.08 14.04 -3.17
C GLN A 72 8.97 15.03 -3.55
N ILE A 73 8.04 14.63 -4.43
CA ILE A 73 6.87 15.46 -4.76
C ILE A 73 6.04 15.69 -3.49
N LEU A 74 5.76 14.62 -2.74
CA LEU A 74 5.02 14.70 -1.50
C LEU A 74 5.72 15.56 -0.45
N SER A 75 7.04 15.38 -0.25
CA SER A 75 7.81 16.15 0.72
C SER A 75 7.83 17.63 0.36
N LYS A 76 8.08 17.98 -0.90
CA LYS A 76 8.03 19.38 -1.37
C LYS A 76 6.66 20.02 -1.19
N ALA A 77 5.59 19.28 -1.47
CA ALA A 77 4.23 19.78 -1.27
C ALA A 77 3.96 20.07 0.22
N ARG A 78 4.41 19.17 1.11
CA ARG A 78 4.30 19.34 2.56
C ARG A 78 5.12 20.54 3.07
N ASP A 79 6.40 20.62 2.69
CA ASP A 79 7.33 21.62 3.20
C ASP A 79 6.93 23.04 2.76
N ASN A 80 6.35 23.16 1.55
CA ASN A 80 5.81 24.42 1.03
C ASN A 80 4.36 24.70 1.47
N GLN A 81 3.77 23.84 2.33
CA GLN A 81 2.35 23.93 2.73
C GLN A 81 1.37 24.02 1.54
N ASN A 82 1.73 23.39 0.42
CA ASN A 82 0.92 23.40 -0.81
C ASN A 82 -0.23 22.40 -0.69
N VAL A 83 -1.35 22.86 -0.13
CA VAL A 83 -2.58 22.06 0.04
C VAL A 83 -3.06 21.47 -1.28
N GLN A 84 -3.02 22.24 -2.38
CA GLN A 84 -3.45 21.75 -3.69
C GLN A 84 -2.57 20.58 -4.16
N GLY A 85 -1.25 20.69 -3.97
CA GLY A 85 -0.31 19.62 -4.30
C GLY A 85 -0.54 18.34 -3.49
N LEU A 86 -0.90 18.47 -2.20
CA LEU A 86 -1.25 17.32 -1.36
C LEU A 86 -2.56 16.66 -1.81
N LEU A 87 -3.57 17.45 -2.17
CA LEU A 87 -4.84 16.94 -2.71
C LEU A 87 -4.65 16.26 -4.07
N ASP A 88 -3.80 16.81 -4.94
CA ASP A 88 -3.51 16.23 -6.24
C ASP A 88 -2.70 14.93 -6.12
N PHE A 89 -1.80 14.84 -5.14
CA PHE A 89 -1.15 13.59 -4.77
C PHE A 89 -2.18 12.55 -4.29
N GLU A 90 -3.05 12.92 -3.34
CA GLU A 90 -4.10 12.03 -2.80
C GLU A 90 -5.00 11.45 -3.91
N LYS A 91 -5.41 12.29 -4.88
CA LYS A 91 -6.25 11.87 -6.00
C LYS A 91 -5.60 10.80 -6.87
N ARG A 92 -4.28 10.86 -7.06
CA ARG A 92 -3.51 9.96 -7.95
C ARG A 92 -3.03 8.68 -7.28
N VAL A 93 -3.26 8.51 -5.97
CA VAL A 93 -2.77 7.36 -5.19
C VAL A 93 -3.13 6.03 -5.84
N LEU A 94 -4.39 5.83 -6.22
CA LEU A 94 -4.85 4.53 -6.75
C LEU A 94 -4.33 4.26 -8.15
N ASP A 95 -4.33 5.28 -9.02
CA ASP A 95 -3.83 5.16 -10.38
C ASP A 95 -2.34 4.84 -10.39
N ASN A 96 -1.55 5.55 -9.57
CA ASN A 96 -0.13 5.25 -9.42
C ASN A 96 0.09 3.87 -8.79
N ALA A 97 -0.67 3.52 -7.74
CA ALA A 97 -0.56 2.20 -7.10
C ALA A 97 -0.81 1.05 -8.09
N ARG A 98 -1.72 1.23 -9.06
CA ARG A 98 -2.02 0.23 -10.09
C ARG A 98 -1.02 0.29 -11.24
N ASP A 99 -0.89 1.43 -11.89
CA ASP A 99 -0.25 1.55 -13.20
C ASP A 99 1.26 1.78 -13.10
N SER A 100 1.71 2.50 -12.06
CA SER A 100 3.14 2.78 -11.84
C SER A 100 3.84 1.67 -11.06
N PHE A 101 3.20 1.14 -10.02
CA PHE A 101 3.86 0.25 -9.06
C PHE A 101 3.28 -1.16 -8.98
N ALA A 102 2.12 -1.40 -9.61
CA ALA A 102 1.41 -2.68 -9.57
C ALA A 102 1.17 -3.23 -8.14
N PHE A 103 1.03 -2.34 -7.16
CA PHE A 103 0.67 -2.68 -5.78
C PHE A 103 -0.72 -3.29 -5.68
N ILE A 104 -1.62 -2.87 -6.55
CA ILE A 104 -3.01 -3.32 -6.61
C ILE A 104 -3.38 -3.77 -8.02
N SER A 105 -4.28 -4.75 -8.11
CA SER A 105 -4.88 -5.24 -9.33
C SER A 105 -6.00 -4.31 -9.82
N ALA A 106 -6.48 -4.53 -11.04
CA ALA A 106 -7.61 -3.78 -11.58
C ALA A 106 -8.90 -3.91 -10.75
N SER A 107 -9.16 -5.10 -10.17
CA SER A 107 -10.32 -5.31 -9.29
C SER A 107 -10.17 -4.57 -7.97
N GLU A 108 -8.96 -4.57 -7.39
CA GLU A 108 -8.66 -3.84 -6.15
C GLU A 108 -8.72 -2.33 -6.37
N HIS A 109 -8.25 -1.85 -7.53
CA HIS A 109 -8.41 -0.44 -7.94
C HIS A 109 -9.89 -0.05 -8.02
N HIS A 110 -10.74 -0.86 -8.63
CA HIS A 110 -12.18 -0.60 -8.69
C HIS A 110 -12.82 -0.51 -7.30
N ASP A 111 -12.53 -1.48 -6.43
CA ASP A 111 -13.04 -1.51 -5.06
C ASP A 111 -12.59 -0.28 -4.24
N LEU A 112 -11.30 0.09 -4.34
CA LEU A 112 -10.74 1.23 -3.62
C LEU A 112 -11.14 2.59 -4.22
N ALA A 113 -11.38 2.67 -5.53
CA ALA A 113 -11.91 3.87 -6.17
C ALA A 113 -13.30 4.18 -5.63
N ARG A 114 -14.11 3.14 -5.35
CA ARG A 114 -15.40 3.32 -4.70
C ARG A 114 -15.28 3.86 -3.27
N LEU A 115 -14.28 3.39 -2.51
CA LEU A 115 -13.95 3.94 -1.19
C LEU A 115 -13.56 5.43 -1.29
N GLN A 116 -12.72 5.82 -2.26
CA GLN A 116 -12.34 7.22 -2.46
C GLN A 116 -13.54 8.11 -2.77
N GLU A 117 -14.44 7.66 -3.65
CA GLU A 117 -15.67 8.36 -4.00
C GLU A 117 -16.59 8.55 -2.78
N ASP A 118 -16.85 7.47 -2.03
CA ASP A 118 -17.70 7.53 -0.84
C ASP A 118 -17.03 8.37 0.27
N ARG A 119 -15.70 8.35 0.40
CA ARG A 119 -14.96 9.27 1.28
C ARG A 119 -15.21 10.72 0.89
N ASN A 120 -15.16 11.05 -0.40
CA ASN A 120 -15.40 12.43 -0.85
C ASN A 120 -16.83 12.88 -0.46
N ARG A 121 -17.83 12.00 -0.61
CA ARG A 121 -19.21 12.25 -0.16
C ARG A 121 -19.34 12.37 1.36
N CYS A 122 -18.50 11.68 2.12
CA CYS A 122 -18.43 11.80 3.58
C CYS A 122 -17.66 13.05 4.07
N ALA A 123 -16.68 13.54 3.33
CA ALA A 123 -15.86 14.68 3.72
C ALA A 123 -16.45 16.02 3.27
N HIS A 124 -17.09 16.06 2.10
CA HIS A 124 -17.69 17.27 1.56
C HIS A 124 -19.16 17.41 1.98
N PRO A 125 -19.63 18.61 2.34
CA PRO A 125 -21.05 18.86 2.64
C PRO A 125 -21.87 18.93 1.34
N ALA A 126 -21.88 17.83 0.59
CA ALA A 126 -22.70 17.67 -0.60
C ALA A 126 -24.08 17.16 -0.16
N PHE A 127 -25.02 18.10 -0.02
CA PHE A 127 -26.42 17.79 0.23
C PHE A 127 -27.05 17.22 -1.04
N ASP A 128 -27.86 16.18 -0.89
CA ASP A 128 -28.72 15.71 -1.98
C ASP A 128 -29.89 16.69 -2.24
N SER A 129 -30.74 16.37 -3.21
CA SER A 129 -31.92 17.17 -3.54
C SER A 129 -32.90 17.35 -2.38
N ASN A 130 -32.78 16.53 -1.33
CA ASN A 130 -33.62 16.56 -0.14
C ASN A 130 -32.92 17.23 1.05
N GLY A 131 -31.75 17.84 0.85
CA GLY A 131 -31.00 18.50 1.91
C GLY A 131 -30.35 17.54 2.90
N GLN A 132 -30.18 16.26 2.54
CA GLN A 132 -29.53 15.26 3.39
C GLN A 132 -28.07 15.07 2.99
N LEU A 133 -27.21 14.91 3.99
CA LEU A 133 -25.83 14.49 3.78
C LEU A 133 -25.78 12.99 3.47
N PHE A 134 -24.78 12.57 2.70
CA PHE A 134 -24.53 11.16 2.49
C PHE A 134 -24.32 10.43 3.82
N ASN A 135 -25.22 9.48 4.11
CA ASN A 135 -25.18 8.63 5.28
C ASN A 135 -25.02 7.16 4.84
N PRO A 136 -23.79 6.62 4.81
CA PRO A 136 -23.56 5.25 4.38
C PRO A 136 -24.15 4.25 5.40
N PRO A 137 -24.74 3.14 4.93
CA PRO A 137 -25.19 2.07 5.82
C PRO A 137 -23.98 1.32 6.42
N ALA A 138 -24.21 0.58 7.51
CA ALA A 138 -23.17 -0.15 8.22
C ALA A 138 -22.44 -1.15 7.30
N GLU A 139 -23.18 -1.84 6.44
CA GLU A 139 -22.67 -2.84 5.52
C GLU A 139 -21.70 -2.23 4.52
N LEU A 140 -21.97 -1.01 4.05
CA LEU A 140 -21.08 -0.29 3.13
C LEU A 140 -19.78 0.12 3.81
N ALA A 141 -19.86 0.66 5.04
CA ALA A 141 -18.66 0.99 5.81
C ALA A 141 -17.83 -0.27 6.10
N ARG A 142 -18.47 -1.38 6.51
CA ARG A 142 -17.77 -2.66 6.73
C ARG A 142 -17.13 -3.18 5.45
N LEU A 143 -17.83 -3.13 4.32
CA LEU A 143 -17.28 -3.55 3.03
C LEU A 143 -16.00 -2.78 2.72
N HIS A 144 -16.00 -1.46 2.87
CA HIS A 144 -14.82 -0.63 2.66
C HIS A 144 -13.63 -1.03 3.54
N ILE A 145 -13.89 -1.31 4.82
CA ILE A 145 -12.85 -1.81 5.73
C ILE A 145 -12.33 -3.17 5.25
N LEU A 146 -13.18 -4.11 4.85
CA LEU A 146 -12.75 -5.41 4.34
C LEU A 146 -11.96 -5.34 3.02
N LYS A 147 -12.29 -4.34 2.19
CA LYS A 147 -11.57 -4.07 0.95
C LYS A 147 -10.22 -3.39 1.19
N PHE A 148 -9.98 -2.83 2.38
CA PHE A 148 -8.64 -2.55 2.84
C PHE A 148 -7.89 -3.87 3.01
N ARG A 149 -7.15 -4.27 1.99
CA ARG A 149 -6.18 -5.36 2.09
C ARG A 149 -4.80 -4.73 2.15
N SER A 150 -4.16 -4.82 3.31
CA SER A 150 -2.73 -4.51 3.46
C SER A 150 -1.92 -5.58 2.73
N HIS A 151 -1.79 -5.44 1.43
CA HIS A 151 -0.94 -6.31 0.64
C HIS A 151 0.52 -6.01 0.95
N SER A 152 1.31 -7.06 1.20
CA SER A 152 2.76 -6.98 0.97
C SER A 152 2.98 -6.47 -0.45
N PRO A 153 4.00 -5.63 -0.73
CA PRO A 153 4.36 -5.33 -2.10
C PRO A 153 4.44 -6.66 -2.87
N ARG A 154 3.55 -6.86 -3.85
CA ARG A 154 3.82 -7.87 -4.87
C ARG A 154 5.13 -7.40 -5.45
N ALA A 155 6.18 -8.23 -5.43
CA ALA A 155 7.43 -7.88 -6.06
C ALA A 155 7.07 -7.36 -7.46
N SER A 156 7.26 -6.06 -7.68
CA SER A 156 6.87 -5.43 -8.94
C SER A 156 7.63 -6.16 -10.04
N ALA A 157 7.15 -6.08 -11.29
CA ALA A 157 7.92 -6.64 -12.39
C ALA A 157 9.39 -6.14 -12.34
N ASP A 158 9.59 -4.89 -11.91
CA ASP A 158 10.88 -4.26 -11.72
C ASP A 158 11.64 -4.78 -10.50
N THR A 159 10.99 -5.05 -9.35
CA THR A 159 11.66 -5.72 -8.21
C THR A 159 12.09 -7.14 -8.58
N ARG A 160 11.27 -7.86 -9.36
CA ARG A 160 11.64 -9.18 -9.89
C ARG A 160 12.79 -9.07 -10.88
N GLN A 161 12.74 -8.11 -11.80
CA GLN A 161 13.78 -7.90 -12.80
C GLN A 161 15.09 -7.47 -12.14
N PHE A 162 15.04 -6.58 -11.15
CA PHE A 162 16.18 -6.19 -10.33
C PHE A 162 16.73 -7.38 -9.56
N ALA A 163 15.89 -8.15 -8.86
CA ALA A 163 16.33 -9.36 -8.17
C ALA A 163 16.99 -10.38 -9.12
N ILE A 164 16.47 -10.53 -10.34
CA ILE A 164 17.05 -11.36 -11.40
C ILE A 164 18.38 -10.78 -11.88
N GLN A 165 18.48 -9.47 -12.09
CA GLN A 165 19.72 -8.80 -12.50
C GLN A 165 20.80 -8.87 -11.43
N THR A 166 20.45 -8.70 -10.15
CA THR A 166 21.36 -8.88 -9.02
C THR A 166 21.87 -10.32 -8.97
N LEU A 167 20.98 -11.32 -9.14
CA LEU A 167 21.38 -12.72 -9.19
C LEU A 167 22.26 -13.02 -10.41
N ALA A 168 21.94 -12.46 -11.57
CA ALA A 168 22.74 -12.61 -12.79
C ALA A 168 24.14 -12.00 -12.60
N ALA A 169 24.23 -10.79 -12.06
CA ALA A 169 25.50 -10.12 -11.77
C ALA A 169 26.34 -10.86 -10.73
N ASP A 170 25.72 -11.45 -9.71
CA ASP A 170 26.42 -12.27 -8.71
C ASP A 170 27.02 -13.54 -9.34
N VAL A 171 26.23 -14.23 -10.19
CA VAL A 171 26.68 -15.42 -10.95
C VAL A 171 27.78 -15.09 -11.95
N GLU A 172 27.72 -13.92 -12.58
CA GLU A 172 28.73 -13.43 -13.52
C GLU A 172 29.98 -12.87 -12.83
N SER A 173 29.95 -12.69 -11.51
CA SER A 173 31.09 -12.14 -10.77
C SER A 173 32.28 -13.11 -10.74
N VAL A 174 33.48 -12.54 -10.69
CA VAL A 174 34.74 -13.31 -10.60
C VAL A 174 34.82 -14.12 -9.30
N HIS A 175 34.04 -13.73 -8.28
CA HIS A 175 34.00 -14.36 -6.97
C HIS A 175 32.97 -15.49 -6.87
N PHE A 176 32.17 -15.73 -7.91
CA PHE A 176 31.15 -16.76 -7.88
C PHE A 176 31.76 -18.18 -7.86
N PRO A 177 31.26 -19.11 -7.02
CA PRO A 177 31.83 -20.44 -6.90
C PRO A 177 31.69 -21.26 -8.19
N LYS A 178 32.79 -21.89 -8.64
CA LYS A 178 32.82 -22.74 -9.85
C LYS A 178 32.27 -24.16 -9.62
N HIS A 179 32.16 -24.59 -8.37
CA HIS A 179 31.68 -25.91 -7.99
C HIS A 179 30.24 -25.84 -7.48
N SER A 180 29.38 -26.75 -7.95
CA SER A 180 27.94 -26.70 -7.66
C SER A 180 27.63 -26.81 -6.15
N ALA A 181 28.39 -27.59 -5.39
CA ALA A 181 28.21 -27.73 -3.95
C ALA A 181 28.46 -26.42 -3.19
N ASP A 182 29.40 -25.59 -3.67
CA ASP A 182 29.76 -24.32 -3.06
C ASP A 182 28.83 -23.19 -3.54
N ALA A 183 28.36 -23.24 -4.78
CA ALA A 183 27.30 -22.34 -5.27
C ALA A 183 26.00 -22.51 -4.48
N ILE A 184 25.63 -23.75 -4.14
CA ILE A 184 24.45 -24.02 -3.29
C ILE A 184 24.64 -23.44 -1.89
N LYS A 185 25.84 -23.54 -1.30
CA LYS A 185 26.13 -22.92 0.00
C LYS A 185 26.12 -21.39 -0.08
N HIS A 186 26.70 -20.82 -1.12
CA HIS A 186 26.71 -19.38 -1.42
C HIS A 186 25.28 -18.84 -1.49
N PHE A 187 24.40 -19.48 -2.26
CA PHE A 187 22.99 -19.06 -2.33
C PHE A 187 22.22 -19.29 -1.03
N LYS A 188 22.50 -20.38 -0.30
CA LYS A 188 21.91 -20.66 1.01
C LYS A 188 22.35 -19.68 2.09
N HIS A 189 23.42 -18.92 1.90
CA HIS A 189 23.90 -17.91 2.86
C HIS A 189 23.85 -16.49 2.29
N GLY A 190 23.52 -16.34 1.01
CA GLY A 190 23.45 -15.10 0.25
C GLY A 190 22.03 -14.76 -0.22
N PRO A 191 21.85 -14.20 -1.44
CA PRO A 191 20.63 -13.50 -1.83
C PRO A 191 19.33 -14.33 -1.76
N LEU A 192 19.42 -15.65 -1.99
CA LEU A 192 18.26 -16.55 -1.96
C LEU A 192 17.88 -17.04 -0.56
N SER A 193 18.80 -16.97 0.40
CA SER A 193 18.56 -17.37 1.81
C SER A 193 17.64 -16.40 2.56
N ARG A 194 17.59 -15.15 2.08
CA ARG A 194 16.76 -14.09 2.62
C ARG A 194 15.89 -13.55 1.49
N PRO A 195 14.80 -14.25 1.12
CA PRO A 195 13.85 -13.75 0.12
C PRO A 195 13.26 -12.36 0.49
N ARG A 196 13.41 -11.92 1.76
CA ARG A 196 13.04 -10.60 2.27
C ARG A 196 14.16 -9.53 2.18
N MET A 197 15.39 -9.89 1.86
CA MET A 197 16.52 -8.96 1.63
C MET A 197 16.83 -8.73 0.16
N LEU A 198 16.29 -9.49 -0.79
CA LEU A 198 16.34 -9.09 -2.21
C LEU A 198 15.58 -7.78 -2.48
N SER A 199 14.71 -7.37 -1.54
CA SER A 199 14.12 -6.03 -1.42
C SER A 199 14.93 -5.05 -0.56
N TYR A 200 16.10 -5.44 -0.04
CA TYR A 200 16.88 -4.66 0.95
C TYR A 200 18.39 -4.63 0.64
N ALA A 201 18.85 -5.20 -0.48
CA ALA A 201 20.25 -5.22 -0.86
C ALA A 201 20.63 -3.99 -1.69
N ILE A 202 20.47 -2.80 -1.11
CA ILE A 202 21.26 -1.61 -1.49
C ILE A 202 21.72 -0.93 -0.21
N SER A 203 22.91 -1.32 0.24
CA SER A 203 23.77 -0.53 1.12
C SER A 203 25.15 -1.16 1.05
N PHE A 204 25.92 -0.85 0.00
CA PHE A 204 27.37 -0.63 -0.01
C PHE A 204 27.74 0.02 -1.34
#